data_AF-E0SRH8-F1
#
_entry.id   AF-E0SRH8-F1
#
_cell.length_a   1.000
_cell.length_b   1.000
_cell.length_c   1.000
_cell.angle_alpha   90.00
_cell.angle_beta   90.00
_cell.angle_gamma   90.00
#
_symmetry.space_group_name_H-M   'P 1'
#
loop_
_entity.id
_entity.type
_entity.pdbx_description
1 polymer ?
#
loop_
_entity_poly.entity_id
_entity_poly.type
_entity_poly.pdbx_seq_one_letter_code
_entity_poly.pdbx_strand_id
1 'polypeptide(L)'
;MNNDDEHICKNIKYLMTKLLYERRFYFDKNCYLNSEGMKILIEISRLINRCFPHYRNRIRYIIRNPSIDNIAKLAEDLYGSELIEGLFYDPYSYSYDI
;
A
#
# COMPACT_ATOMS: atom_id res chain seq x y z
N MET A 1 -14.31 -18.09 3.44
CA MET A 1 -13.97 -16.79 4.07
C MET A 1 -15.25 -16.29 4.73
N ASN A 2 -15.22 -15.90 6.01
CA ASN A 2 -16.43 -15.38 6.67
C ASN A 2 -16.65 -13.90 6.28
N ASN A 3 -17.83 -13.35 6.58
CA ASN A 3 -18.17 -11.96 6.22
C ASN A 3 -17.20 -10.93 6.83
N ASP A 4 -16.64 -11.22 8.00
CA ASP A 4 -15.69 -10.34 8.69
C ASP A 4 -14.35 -10.27 7.94
N ASP A 5 -13.85 -11.41 7.47
CA ASP A 5 -12.61 -11.50 6.69
C ASP A 5 -12.75 -10.80 5.34
N GLU A 6 -13.92 -10.90 4.69
CA GLU A 6 -14.20 -10.16 3.45
C GLU A 6 -14.19 -8.65 3.69
N HIS A 7 -14.81 -8.18 4.77
CA HIS A 7 -14.80 -6.76 5.14
C HIS A 7 -13.37 -6.26 5.41
N ILE A 8 -12.55 -7.06 6.10
CA ILE A 8 -11.13 -6.72 6.35
C ILE A 8 -10.34 -6.67 5.03
N CYS A 9 -10.55 -7.63 4.13
CA CYS A 9 -9.88 -7.64 2.82
C CYS A 9 -10.23 -6.39 2.00
N LYS A 10 -11.48 -5.91 2.06
CA LYS A 10 -11.90 -4.64 1.43
C LYS A 10 -11.22 -3.44 2.08
N ASN A 11 -11.08 -3.43 3.41
CA ASN A 11 -10.39 -2.35 4.12
C ASN A 11 -8.90 -2.28 3.78
N ILE A 12 -8.21 -3.43 3.70
CA ILE A 12 -6.81 -3.47 3.25
C ILE A 12 -6.70 -2.87 1.84
N LYS A 13 -7.55 -3.33 0.90
CA LYS A 13 -7.57 -2.83 -0.47
C LYS A 13 -7.76 -1.31 -0.50
N TYR A 14 -8.75 -0.79 0.23
CA TYR A 14 -9.03 0.64 0.32
C TYR A 14 -7.81 1.45 0.83
N LEU A 15 -7.18 1.00 1.92
CA LEU A 15 -6.02 1.70 2.50
C LEU A 15 -4.80 1.69 1.56
N MET A 16 -4.58 0.58 0.84
CA MET A 16 -3.49 0.48 -0.15
C MET A 16 -3.74 1.39 -1.35
N THR A 17 -4.96 1.38 -1.89
CA THR A 17 -5.37 2.30 -2.97
C THR A 17 -5.21 3.75 -2.54
N LYS A 18 -5.65 4.10 -1.32
CA LYS A 18 -5.49 5.44 -0.76
C LYS A 18 -4.01 5.86 -0.71
N LEU A 19 -3.14 5.03 -0.12
CA LEU A 19 -1.71 5.32 -0.04
C LEU A 19 -1.12 5.63 -1.42
N LEU A 20 -1.41 4.78 -2.40
CA LEU A 20 -0.77 4.86 -3.71
C LEU A 20 -1.37 5.96 -4.59
N TYR A 21 -2.68 6.19 -4.55
CA TYR A 21 -3.36 7.20 -5.36
C TYR A 21 -3.14 8.61 -4.82
N GLU A 22 -3.15 8.77 -3.49
CA GLU A 22 -2.89 10.03 -2.80
C GLU A 22 -1.40 10.19 -2.44
N ARG A 23 -0.48 9.57 -3.21
CA ARG A 23 0.93 9.42 -2.85
C ARG A 23 1.64 10.72 -2.45
N ARG A 24 1.28 11.86 -3.04
CA ARG A 24 1.82 13.19 -2.69
C ARG A 24 1.65 13.58 -1.22
N PHE A 25 0.65 13.01 -0.53
CA PHE A 25 0.38 13.27 0.88
C PHE A 25 1.07 12.28 1.82
N TYR A 26 1.43 11.10 1.31
CA TYR A 26 1.88 9.97 2.13
C TYR A 26 3.32 9.56 1.88
N PHE A 27 3.90 9.96 0.76
CA PHE A 27 5.29 9.71 0.41
C PHE A 27 6.08 11.03 0.40
N ASP A 28 7.32 10.96 0.83
CA ASP A 28 8.28 12.05 0.70
C ASP A 28 8.83 12.15 -0.72
N LYS A 29 9.66 13.17 -0.97
CA LYS A 29 10.32 13.39 -2.25
C LYS A 29 11.24 12.25 -2.69
N ASN A 30 11.65 11.36 -1.77
CA ASN A 30 12.49 10.21 -2.06
C ASN A 30 11.66 8.94 -2.31
N CYS A 31 10.33 9.06 -2.43
CA CYS A 31 9.39 7.96 -2.62
C CYS A 31 9.30 6.99 -1.42
N TYR A 32 9.55 7.47 -0.20
CA TYR A 32 9.36 6.72 1.05
C TYR A 32 8.16 7.23 1.83
N LEU A 33 7.46 6.35 2.55
CA LEU A 33 6.36 6.79 3.40
C LEU A 33 6.84 7.82 4.44
N ASN A 34 6.09 8.92 4.55
CA ASN A 34 6.24 9.88 5.64
C ASN A 34 5.52 9.38 6.91
N SER A 35 5.45 10.22 7.95
CA SER A 35 4.81 9.85 9.22
C SER A 35 3.33 9.49 9.09
N GLU A 36 2.58 10.18 8.23
CA GLU A 36 1.15 9.88 8.00
C GLU A 36 0.98 8.59 7.19
N GLY A 37 1.82 8.40 6.17
CA GLY A 37 1.85 7.17 5.39
C GLY A 37 2.17 5.95 6.25
N MET A 38 3.13 6.08 7.18
CA MET A 38 3.50 4.99 8.09
C MET A 38 2.38 4.58 9.05
N LYS A 39 1.51 5.51 9.48
CA LYS A 39 0.33 5.16 10.28
C LYS A 39 -0.58 4.21 9.51
N ILE A 40 -0.82 4.51 8.23
CA ILE A 40 -1.63 3.65 7.35
C ILE A 40 -0.97 2.30 7.13
N LEU A 41 0.35 2.25 6.90
CA LEU A 41 1.07 0.99 6.72
C LEU A 41 1.00 0.10 7.98
N ILE A 42 1.08 0.68 9.18
CA ILE A 42 0.94 -0.05 10.43
C ILE A 42 -0.48 -0.64 10.56
N GLU A 43 -1.51 0.10 10.16
CA GLU A 43 -2.88 -0.39 10.12
C GLU A 43 -3.05 -1.55 9.14
N ILE A 44 -2.59 -1.39 7.90
CA ILE A 44 -2.56 -2.45 6.89
C ILE A 44 -1.84 -3.69 7.43
N SER A 45 -0.71 -3.52 8.12
CA SER A 45 0.04 -4.64 8.70
C SER A 45 -0.76 -5.43 9.72
N ARG A 46 -1.55 -4.76 10.57
CA ARG A 46 -2.43 -5.44 11.55
C ARG A 46 -3.50 -6.26 10.83
N LEU A 47 -4.10 -5.71 9.78
CA LEU A 47 -5.13 -6.39 8.99
C LEU A 47 -4.55 -7.58 8.19
N ILE A 48 -3.39 -7.40 7.55
CA ILE A 48 -2.67 -8.46 6.83
C ILE A 48 -2.29 -9.60 7.78
N ASN A 49 -1.83 -9.32 9.00
CA ASN A 49 -1.51 -10.38 9.95
C ASN A 49 -2.72 -11.25 10.32
N ARG A 50 -3.94 -10.71 10.20
CA ARG A 50 -5.19 -11.43 10.46
C ARG A 50 -5.65 -12.25 9.25
N CYS A 51 -5.72 -11.64 8.06
CA CYS A 51 -6.29 -12.29 6.86
C CYS A 51 -5.24 -13.02 6.00
N PHE A 52 -3.99 -12.57 6.03
CA PHE A 52 -2.89 -13.07 5.20
C PHE A 52 -1.62 -13.32 6.03
N PRO A 53 -1.67 -14.19 7.06
CA PRO A 53 -0.55 -14.39 7.98
C PRO A 53 0.75 -14.85 7.29
N HIS A 54 0.66 -15.46 6.11
CA HIS A 54 1.81 -15.86 5.29
C HIS A 54 2.61 -14.64 4.74
N TYR A 55 1.99 -13.46 4.63
CA TYR A 55 2.67 -12.21 4.25
C TYR A 55 3.41 -11.52 5.40
N ARG A 56 3.35 -12.06 6.64
CA ARG A 56 3.89 -11.42 7.84
C ARG A 56 5.38 -11.06 7.76
N ASN A 57 6.20 -11.90 7.12
CA ASN A 57 7.62 -11.60 6.93
C ASN A 57 7.82 -10.46 5.93
N ARG A 58 7.02 -10.46 4.86
CA ARG A 58 7.07 -9.43 3.82
C ARG A 58 6.63 -8.06 4.36
N ILE A 59 5.53 -7.99 5.11
CA ILE A 59 5.10 -6.72 5.70
C ILE A 59 6.13 -6.17 6.72
N ARG A 60 6.80 -7.05 7.48
CA ARG A 60 7.90 -6.63 8.37
C ARG A 60 9.09 -6.04 7.61
N TYR A 61 9.42 -6.61 6.44
CA TYR A 61 10.43 -6.04 5.56
C TYR A 61 10.00 -4.66 5.04
N ILE A 62 8.76 -4.54 4.56
CA ILE A 62 8.22 -3.29 4.01
C ILE A 62 8.17 -2.18 5.07
N ILE A 63 7.81 -2.49 6.32
CA ILE A 63 7.84 -1.51 7.42
C ILE A 63 9.25 -0.91 7.62
N ARG A 64 10.31 -1.70 7.38
CA ARG A 64 11.70 -1.23 7.48
C ARG A 64 12.18 -0.49 6.23
N ASN A 65 11.52 -0.71 5.09
CA ASN A 65 11.86 -0.14 3.79
C ASN A 65 10.57 0.30 3.04
N PRO A 66 9.87 1.35 3.53
CA PRO A 66 8.52 1.68 3.08
C PRO A 66 8.50 2.52 1.80
N SER A 67 9.24 2.08 0.78
CA SER A 67 9.27 2.72 -0.55
C SER A 67 7.97 2.47 -1.31
N ILE A 68 7.59 3.38 -2.21
CA ILE A 68 6.42 3.22 -3.08
C ILE A 68 6.43 1.90 -3.87
N ASP A 69 7.60 1.46 -4.36
CA ASP A 69 7.73 0.20 -5.11
C ASP A 69 7.38 -1.02 -4.26
N ASN A 70 7.84 -1.05 -3.01
CA ASN A 70 7.53 -2.13 -2.07
C ASN A 70 6.03 -2.18 -1.72
N ILE A 71 5.40 -1.01 -1.58
CA ILE A 71 3.96 -0.91 -1.32
C ILE A 71 3.15 -1.34 -2.54
N ALA A 72 3.54 -0.89 -3.74
CA ALA A 72 2.93 -1.28 -5.00
C ALA A 72 3.05 -2.80 -5.21
N LYS A 73 4.25 -3.38 -5.12
CA LYS A 73 4.44 -4.83 -5.23
C LYS A 73 3.61 -5.64 -4.22
N LEU A 74 3.43 -5.13 -3.00
CA LEU A 74 2.54 -5.79 -2.03
C LEU A 74 1.08 -5.73 -2.47
N ALA A 75 0.63 -4.60 -3.02
CA ALA A 75 -0.73 -4.44 -3.52
C ALA A 75 -0.99 -5.38 -4.72
N GLU A 76 -0.01 -5.53 -5.59
CA GLU A 76 -0.05 -6.40 -6.77
C GLU A 76 -0.24 -7.85 -6.36
N ASP A 77 0.57 -8.31 -5.40
CA ASP A 77 0.52 -9.69 -4.95
C ASP A 77 -0.77 -10.05 -4.22
N LEU A 78 -1.43 -9.07 -3.60
CA LEU A 78 -2.68 -9.28 -2.87
C LEU A 78 -3.91 -9.16 -3.78
N TYR A 79 -3.89 -8.30 -4.80
CA TYR A 79 -5.09 -7.90 -5.56
C TYR A 79 -4.92 -7.87 -7.09
N GLY A 80 -3.75 -8.24 -7.61
CA GLY A 80 -3.43 -8.22 -9.04
C GLY A 80 -2.98 -6.85 -9.55
N SER A 81 -2.56 -6.83 -10.82
CA SER A 81 -2.04 -5.64 -11.51
C SER A 81 -3.08 -4.54 -11.71
N GLU A 82 -4.37 -4.89 -11.80
CA GLU A 82 -5.48 -3.95 -12.01
C GLU A 82 -5.50 -2.81 -10.97
N LEU A 83 -5.08 -3.09 -9.73
CA LEU A 83 -5.02 -2.08 -8.68
C LEU A 83 -3.94 -1.01 -8.92
N ILE A 84 -2.96 -1.33 -9.77
CA ILE A 84 -1.73 -0.58 -9.96
C ILE A 84 -1.62 -0.01 -11.37
N GLU A 85 -2.30 -0.60 -12.35
CA GLU A 85 -2.37 -0.08 -13.71
C GLU A 85 -2.86 1.38 -13.74
N GLY A 86 -3.82 1.76 -12.88
CA GLY A 86 -4.27 3.15 -12.72
C GLY A 86 -3.25 4.09 -12.08
N LEU A 87 -2.22 3.57 -11.39
CA LEU A 87 -1.15 4.37 -10.75
C LEU A 87 -0.06 4.78 -11.75
N PHE A 88 0.21 3.92 -12.74
CA PHE A 88 1.22 4.16 -13.76
C PHE A 88 0.68 4.86 -15.01
N TYR A 89 -0.63 4.86 -15.22
CA TYR A 89 -1.28 5.51 -16.37
C TYR A 89 -1.66 6.98 -16.14
N ASP A 90 -1.49 7.54 -14.95
CA ASP A 90 -1.70 8.97 -14.72
C ASP A 90 -0.51 9.78 -15.28
N PRO A 91 -0.65 10.51 -16.40
CA PRO A 91 0.45 11.28 -17.00
C PRO A 91 0.85 12.49 -16.15
N TYR A 92 0.05 12.86 -15.15
CA TYR A 92 0.33 13.93 -14.19
C TYR A 92 1.03 13.42 -12.94
N SER A 93 1.41 12.13 -12.91
CA SER A 93 2.09 11.53 -11.77
C SER A 93 3.59 11.82 -11.70
N TYR A 94 4.20 12.20 -12.82
CA TYR A 94 5.58 12.64 -12.99
C TYR A 94 5.65 14.15 -13.21
N SER A 95 5.34 14.93 -12.18
CA SER A 95 5.87 16.29 -12.06
C SER A 95 6.61 16.39 -10.73
N TYR A 96 7.80 15.82 -10.68
CA TYR A 96 8.85 16.42 -9.88
C TYR A 96 9.11 17.79 -10.52
N ASP A 97 8.47 18.82 -10.01
CA ASP A 97 8.91 20.19 -10.27
C ASP A 97 10.31 20.31 -9.65
N ILE A 98 11.29 20.42 -10.54
CA ILE A 98 12.71 20.73 -10.28
C ILE A 98 12.80 22.21 -9.93
#